data_AF-A0A9X3X4M1-F1
#
_entry.id   AF-A0A9X3X4M1-F1
#
_cell.length_a   1.000
_cell.length_b   1.000
_cell.length_c   1.000
_cell.angle_alpha   90.00
_cell.angle_beta   90.00
_cell.angle_gamma   90.00
#
_symmetry.space_group_name_H-M   'P 1'
#
loop_
_entity.id
_entity.type
_entity.pdbx_description
1 polymer ?
#
loop_
_entity_poly.entity_id
_entity_poly.type
_entity_poly.pdbx_seq_one_letter_code
_entity_poly.pdbx_strand_id
1 'polypeptide(L)'
;MKRTLGAALAVLSGAAVALCAGQAAAMNLSIDDATIDEFGDLSLDISEIFLPQRSEVGYIGSARALATFVCVDHRGQPLGGPRGQRIASIPVDDARLARADVRGNVRTTLTLRVQDHMPEIDCPGRSYAQLARIQYTNILVQRPGAFTTGRTVSRDFIPTVRVRIDRGR
;
A
#
# COMPACT_ATOMS: atom_id res chain seq x y z
N MET A 1 43.72 -11.46 -63.42
CA MET A 1 43.42 -10.21 -62.67
C MET A 1 42.68 -10.62 -61.40
N LYS A 2 43.39 -10.69 -60.27
CA LYS A 2 43.50 -9.66 -59.22
C LYS A 2 42.25 -9.57 -58.32
N ARG A 3 42.43 -10.10 -57.09
CA ARG A 3 42.07 -9.52 -55.76
C ARG A 3 40.57 -9.34 -55.47
N THR A 4 40.02 -9.60 -54.28
CA THR A 4 40.52 -9.99 -52.95
C THR A 4 39.27 -10.31 -52.11
N LEU A 5 39.33 -11.33 -51.26
CA LEU A 5 38.49 -11.42 -50.06
C LEU A 5 38.68 -10.16 -49.21
N GLY A 6 37.59 -9.58 -48.70
CA GLY A 6 37.68 -8.40 -47.84
C GLY A 6 36.39 -8.09 -47.09
N ALA A 7 36.43 -8.39 -45.79
CA ALA A 7 35.67 -7.77 -44.71
C ALA A 7 34.14 -7.94 -44.65
N ALA A 8 33.71 -8.91 -43.85
CA ALA A 8 32.41 -8.87 -43.17
C ALA A 8 32.54 -9.43 -41.75
N LEU A 9 33.35 -8.77 -40.92
CA LEU A 9 33.51 -9.09 -39.49
C LEU A 9 33.74 -7.77 -38.73
N ALA A 10 32.70 -6.95 -38.59
CA ALA A 10 32.78 -5.73 -37.76
C ALA A 10 31.40 -5.15 -37.38
N VAL A 11 30.37 -5.96 -37.08
CA VAL A 11 29.13 -5.39 -36.50
C VAL A 11 28.49 -6.38 -35.54
N LEU A 12 29.12 -6.66 -34.39
CA LEU A 12 28.48 -7.44 -33.31
C LEU A 12 28.86 -7.02 -31.89
N SER A 13 29.64 -5.94 -31.71
CA SER A 13 30.07 -5.46 -30.40
C SER A 13 29.32 -4.21 -29.90
N GLY A 14 28.35 -3.68 -30.67
CA GLY A 14 27.67 -2.41 -30.33
C GLY A 14 26.34 -2.55 -29.56
N ALA A 15 25.74 -3.74 -29.48
CA ALA A 15 24.35 -3.89 -28.99
C ALA A 15 24.22 -4.31 -27.51
N ALA A 16 25.32 -4.58 -26.80
CA ALA A 16 25.26 -5.11 -25.44
C ALA A 16 25.23 -4.05 -24.33
N VAL A 17 25.46 -2.76 -24.63
CA VAL A 17 25.63 -1.73 -23.59
C VAL A 17 24.33 -0.93 -23.31
N ALA A 18 23.29 -1.06 -24.14
CA ALA A 18 22.05 -0.29 -23.96
C ALA A 18 20.99 -0.95 -23.07
N LEU A 19 21.16 -2.23 -22.67
CA LEU A 19 20.15 -2.98 -21.90
C LEU A 19 20.35 -2.92 -20.37
N CYS A 20 21.50 -2.48 -19.88
CA CYS A 20 21.75 -2.39 -18.43
C CYS A 20 21.25 -1.09 -17.78
N ALA A 21 21.00 -0.03 -18.55
CA ALA A 21 20.56 1.26 -17.99
C ALA A 21 19.07 1.26 -17.58
N GLY A 22 18.26 0.30 -18.07
CA GLY A 22 16.84 0.21 -17.77
C GLY A 22 16.47 -0.59 -16.50
N GLN A 23 17.41 -1.37 -15.95
CA GLN A 23 17.11 -2.28 -14.82
C GLN A 23 17.47 -1.70 -13.45
N ALA A 24 18.20 -0.58 -13.39
CA ALA A 24 18.57 0.05 -12.12
C ALA A 24 17.48 0.95 -11.50
N ALA A 25 16.41 1.28 -12.24
CA ALA A 25 15.37 2.20 -11.77
C ALA A 25 14.35 1.56 -10.81
N ALA A 26 14.28 0.23 -10.74
CA ALA A 26 13.30 -0.48 -9.91
C ALA A 26 13.77 -0.74 -8.46
N MET A 27 15.02 -0.45 -8.11
CA MET A 27 15.60 -0.80 -6.79
C MET A 27 15.61 0.34 -5.76
N ASN A 28 15.09 1.52 -6.10
CA ASN A 28 15.26 2.71 -5.26
C ASN A 28 14.01 3.12 -4.48
N LEU A 29 12.86 2.48 -4.70
CA LEU A 29 11.62 2.74 -3.97
C LEU A 29 11.42 1.67 -2.89
N SER A 30 11.26 2.08 -1.64
CA SER A 30 11.01 1.18 -0.51
C SER A 30 9.88 1.67 0.38
N ILE A 31 9.23 0.70 1.04
CA ILE A 31 8.39 0.94 2.23
C ILE A 31 9.30 0.69 3.43
N ASP A 32 9.76 1.75 4.06
CA ASP A 32 10.65 1.70 5.22
C ASP A 32 9.88 1.20 6.45
N ASP A 33 8.67 1.71 6.65
CA ASP A 33 7.77 1.26 7.70
C ASP A 33 6.30 1.22 7.27
N ALA A 34 5.50 0.39 7.95
CA ALA A 34 4.08 0.25 7.72
C ALA A 34 3.36 0.03 9.06
N THR A 35 2.56 1.01 9.46
CA THR A 35 1.90 1.05 10.77
C THR A 35 0.39 1.22 10.61
N ILE A 36 -0.36 0.63 11.53
CA ILE A 36 -1.83 0.72 11.54
C ILE A 36 -2.23 1.56 12.74
N ASP A 37 -3.05 2.58 12.55
CA ASP A 37 -3.51 3.46 13.63
C ASP A 37 -4.69 2.89 14.44
N GLU A 38 -5.25 3.69 15.35
CA GLU A 38 -6.36 3.28 16.22
C GLU A 38 -7.71 3.16 15.50
N PHE A 39 -7.83 3.72 14.30
CA PHE A 39 -9.02 3.64 13.47
C PHE A 39 -8.93 2.54 12.40
N GLY A 40 -7.75 1.96 12.25
CA GLY A 40 -7.47 0.92 11.27
C GLY A 40 -6.85 1.44 9.98
N ASP A 41 -6.56 2.73 9.85
CA ASP A 41 -5.89 3.27 8.66
C ASP A 41 -4.43 2.82 8.62
N LEU A 42 -3.92 2.54 7.42
CA LEU A 42 -2.55 2.07 7.21
C LEU A 42 -1.65 3.22 6.76
N SER A 43 -0.66 3.58 7.57
CA SER A 43 0.37 4.55 7.21
C SER A 43 1.63 3.84 6.72
N LEU A 44 2.13 4.27 5.57
CA LEU A 44 3.32 3.75 4.90
C LEU A 44 4.37 4.84 4.84
N ASP A 45 5.50 4.63 5.52
CA ASP A 45 6.67 5.47 5.37
C ASP A 45 7.46 4.99 4.16
N ILE A 46 7.51 5.84 3.15
CA ILE A 46 8.10 5.56 1.84
C ILE A 46 9.37 6.35 1.72
N SER A 47 10.43 5.69 1.25
CA SER A 47 11.62 6.39 0.78
C SER A 47 11.96 6.05 -0.66
N GLU A 48 12.53 7.05 -1.33
CA GLU A 48 13.09 6.87 -2.64
C GLU A 48 14.33 7.73 -2.86
N ILE A 49 15.29 7.21 -3.61
CA ILE A 49 16.56 7.89 -3.91
C ILE A 49 16.81 7.97 -5.41
N PHE A 50 17.77 8.82 -5.80
CA PHE A 50 18.19 9.05 -7.19
C PHE A 50 17.10 9.61 -8.12
N LEU A 51 16.16 10.39 -7.56
CA LEU A 51 15.24 11.18 -8.36
C LEU A 51 15.89 12.49 -8.85
N PRO A 52 15.39 13.09 -9.94
CA PRO A 52 15.78 14.44 -10.31
C PRO A 52 15.57 15.41 -9.14
N GLN A 53 16.55 16.27 -8.86
CA GLN A 53 16.49 17.18 -7.72
C GLN A 53 15.26 18.10 -7.80
N ARG A 54 14.56 18.27 -6.67
CA ARG A 54 13.36 19.14 -6.57
C ARG A 54 12.18 18.75 -7.48
N SER A 55 12.18 17.56 -8.08
CA SER A 55 11.03 17.08 -8.85
C SER A 55 9.88 16.66 -7.95
N GLU A 56 8.66 16.74 -8.48
CA GLU A 56 7.47 16.17 -7.84
C GLU A 56 7.21 14.78 -8.41
N VAL A 57 6.82 13.87 -7.53
CA VAL A 57 6.55 12.47 -7.83
C VAL A 57 5.24 12.06 -7.18
N GLY A 58 4.38 11.41 -7.97
CA GLY A 58 3.14 10.82 -7.51
C GLY A 58 3.34 9.35 -7.16
N TYR A 59 2.98 9.00 -5.93
CA TYR A 59 2.94 7.64 -5.42
C TYR A 59 1.51 7.19 -5.30
N ILE A 60 1.24 5.94 -5.70
CA ILE A 60 -0.03 5.27 -5.49
C ILE A 60 0.26 4.08 -4.59
N GLY A 61 -0.38 4.04 -3.43
CA GLY A 61 -0.35 2.90 -2.54
C GLY A 61 -1.63 2.09 -2.71
N SER A 62 -1.51 0.77 -2.62
CA SER A 62 -2.65 -0.13 -2.66
C SER A 62 -2.44 -1.27 -1.68
N ALA A 63 -3.51 -1.71 -1.04
CA ALA A 63 -3.52 -2.90 -0.20
C ALA A 63 -4.90 -3.56 -0.22
N ARG A 64 -4.96 -4.78 0.29
CA ARG A 64 -6.23 -5.46 0.62
C ARG A 64 -6.32 -5.61 2.13
N ALA A 65 -7.27 -4.92 2.73
CA ALA A 65 -7.61 -5.06 4.13
C ALA A 65 -8.58 -6.23 4.33
N LEU A 66 -8.33 -7.03 5.36
CA LEU A 66 -9.24 -8.02 5.91
C LEU A 66 -9.64 -7.54 7.31
N ALA A 67 -10.79 -6.89 7.39
CA ALA A 67 -11.31 -6.30 8.61
C ALA A 67 -12.27 -7.28 9.30
N THR A 68 -12.01 -7.58 10.56
CA THR A 68 -12.88 -8.36 11.42
C THR A 68 -13.61 -7.43 12.36
N PHE A 69 -14.94 -7.51 12.35
CA PHE A 69 -15.83 -6.79 13.22
C PHE A 69 -16.48 -7.74 14.21
N VAL A 70 -16.68 -7.24 15.42
CA VAL A 70 -17.51 -7.90 16.44
C VAL A 70 -18.74 -7.06 16.70
N CYS A 71 -19.90 -7.70 16.81
CA CYS A 71 -21.11 -7.03 17.24
C CYS A 71 -21.11 -6.93 18.76
N VAL A 72 -21.26 -5.72 19.28
CA VAL A 72 -21.27 -5.45 20.72
C VAL A 72 -22.61 -4.83 21.13
N ASP A 73 -23.05 -5.12 22.34
CA ASP A 73 -24.25 -4.51 22.91
C ASP A 73 -24.01 -3.02 23.25
N HIS A 74 -25.04 -2.33 23.75
CA HIS A 74 -24.97 -0.94 24.21
C HIS A 74 -23.92 -0.66 25.30
N ARG A 75 -23.37 -1.69 25.95
CA ARG A 75 -22.31 -1.59 26.97
C ARG A 75 -20.93 -1.92 26.40
N GLY A 76 -20.82 -2.25 25.11
CA GLY A 76 -19.59 -2.67 24.47
C GLY A 76 -19.23 -4.14 24.72
N GLN A 77 -20.16 -4.96 25.22
CA GLN A 77 -19.91 -6.39 25.42
C GLN A 77 -20.12 -7.16 24.11
N PRO A 78 -19.14 -7.96 23.65
CA PRO A 78 -19.29 -8.80 22.47
C PRO A 78 -20.48 -9.74 22.60
N LEU A 79 -21.32 -9.76 21.57
CA LEU A 79 -22.37 -10.75 21.42
C LEU A 79 -21.73 -12.09 21.05
N GLY A 80 -21.94 -13.13 21.86
CA GLY A 80 -21.45 -14.47 21.54
C GLY A 80 -22.15 -15.12 20.34
N GLY A 81 -21.55 -16.20 19.82
CA GLY A 81 -22.15 -17.05 18.78
C GLY A 81 -21.87 -16.64 17.33
N PRO A 82 -22.40 -17.38 16.34
CA PRO A 82 -22.03 -17.24 14.92
C PRO A 82 -22.45 -15.91 14.26
N ARG A 83 -23.30 -15.12 14.93
CA ARG A 83 -23.68 -13.77 14.50
C ARG A 83 -22.86 -12.66 15.17
N GLY A 84 -21.96 -13.01 16.08
CA GLY A 84 -21.15 -12.08 16.86
C GLY A 84 -19.95 -11.51 16.12
N GLN A 85 -19.56 -12.11 14.98
CA GLN A 85 -18.39 -11.71 14.21
C GLN A 85 -18.70 -11.63 12.71
N ARG A 86 -18.11 -10.65 12.04
CA ARG A 86 -18.18 -10.43 10.59
C ARG A 86 -16.79 -10.15 10.06
N ILE A 87 -16.51 -10.61 8.85
CA ILE A 87 -15.23 -10.37 8.18
C ILE A 87 -15.55 -9.71 6.83
N ALA A 88 -14.87 -8.61 6.55
CA ALA A 88 -14.97 -7.89 5.29
C ALA A 88 -13.60 -7.83 4.61
N SER A 89 -13.57 -8.07 3.30
CA SER A 89 -12.40 -7.78 2.48
C SER A 89 -12.62 -6.45 1.79
N ILE A 90 -11.71 -5.50 2.03
CA ILE A 90 -11.83 -4.11 1.61
C ILE A 90 -10.58 -3.78 0.78
N PRO A 91 -10.69 -3.53 -0.53
CA PRO A 91 -9.60 -2.94 -1.28
C PRO A 91 -9.41 -1.49 -0.80
N VAL A 92 -8.17 -1.09 -0.56
CA VAL A 92 -7.83 0.30 -0.25
C VAL A 92 -6.72 0.77 -1.16
N ASP A 93 -6.84 1.99 -1.64
CA ASP A 93 -5.81 2.69 -2.36
C ASP A 93 -5.89 4.17 -2.05
N ASP A 94 -4.74 4.84 -2.13
CA ASP A 94 -4.65 6.29 -2.00
C ASP A 94 -3.39 6.77 -2.75
N ALA A 95 -3.38 8.06 -3.07
CA ALA A 95 -2.31 8.70 -3.80
C ALA A 95 -1.68 9.85 -2.99
N ARG A 96 -0.36 9.98 -3.12
CA ARG A 96 0.39 11.07 -2.49
C ARG A 96 1.37 11.67 -3.46
N LEU A 97 1.34 13.00 -3.56
CA LEU A 97 2.42 13.77 -4.17
C LEU A 97 3.49 14.07 -3.12
N ALA A 98 4.75 13.83 -3.46
CA ALA A 98 5.90 14.25 -2.68
C ALA A 98 6.96 14.87 -3.57
N ARG A 99 7.83 15.67 -2.97
CA ARG A 99 8.90 16.39 -3.68
C ARG A 99 10.25 15.86 -3.26
N ALA A 100 11.11 15.59 -4.24
CA ALA A 100 12.50 15.22 -3.99
C ALA A 100 13.28 16.41 -3.40
N ASP A 101 14.17 16.12 -2.45
CA ASP A 101 15.07 17.12 -1.88
C ASP A 101 16.15 17.55 -2.90
N VAL A 102 17.07 18.40 -2.44
CA VAL A 102 18.21 18.87 -3.25
C VAL A 102 19.21 17.76 -3.59
N ARG A 103 19.12 16.60 -2.95
CA ARG A 103 19.96 15.42 -3.22
C ARG A 103 19.22 14.35 -4.05
N GLY A 104 17.96 14.59 -4.41
CA GLY A 104 17.16 13.63 -5.15
C GLY A 104 16.54 12.53 -4.28
N ASN A 105 16.40 12.77 -2.97
CA ASN A 105 15.75 11.85 -2.05
C ASN A 105 14.32 12.29 -1.76
N VAL A 106 13.42 11.32 -1.62
CA VAL A 106 12.07 11.50 -1.12
C VAL A 106 11.93 10.70 0.17
N ARG A 107 11.31 11.32 1.18
CA ARG A 107 10.74 10.65 2.34
C ARG A 107 9.35 11.22 2.58
N THR A 108 8.34 10.37 2.58
CA THR A 108 6.96 10.78 2.77
C THR A 108 6.16 9.67 3.43
N THR A 109 5.10 10.05 4.12
CA THR A 109 4.09 9.12 4.60
C THR A 109 2.89 9.15 3.65
N LEU A 110 2.42 7.97 3.25
CA LEU A 110 1.17 7.75 2.53
C LEU A 110 0.21 6.99 3.45
N THR A 111 -1.00 7.51 3.63
CA THR A 111 -2.00 6.88 4.50
C THR A 111 -3.13 6.30 3.65
N LEU A 112 -3.34 4.99 3.71
CA LEU A 112 -4.47 4.32 3.07
C LEU A 112 -5.66 4.31 4.05
N ARG A 113 -6.69 5.08 3.74
CA ARG A 113 -7.89 5.25 4.57
C ARG A 113 -8.88 4.12 4.33
N VAL A 114 -9.06 3.26 5.33
CA VAL A 114 -10.01 2.14 5.22
C VAL A 114 -11.42 2.57 5.57
N GLN A 115 -11.59 3.62 6.39
CA GLN A 115 -12.90 4.10 6.81
C GLN A 115 -13.82 4.47 5.64
N ASP A 116 -13.25 5.06 4.59
CA ASP A 116 -13.99 5.49 3.40
C ASP A 116 -14.55 4.29 2.59
N HIS A 117 -14.07 3.08 2.88
CA HIS A 117 -14.39 1.86 2.16
C HIS A 117 -15.06 0.79 3.04
N MET A 118 -15.37 1.10 4.30
CA MET A 118 -15.97 0.13 5.21
C MET A 118 -17.40 -0.22 4.78
N PRO A 119 -17.72 -1.51 4.56
CA PRO A 119 -19.09 -1.91 4.25
C PRO A 119 -19.99 -1.75 5.47
N GLU A 120 -21.29 -1.63 5.23
CA GLU A 120 -22.27 -1.71 6.31
C GLU A 120 -22.25 -3.10 6.96
N ILE A 121 -22.16 -3.12 8.30
CA ILE A 121 -22.11 -4.35 9.09
C ILE A 121 -23.42 -4.51 9.87
N ASP A 122 -24.23 -5.48 9.44
CA ASP A 122 -25.49 -5.81 10.10
C ASP A 122 -25.27 -6.56 11.43
N CYS A 123 -25.49 -5.84 12.53
CA CYS A 123 -25.51 -6.38 13.88
C CYS A 123 -26.94 -6.57 14.41
N PRO A 124 -27.23 -7.65 15.16
CA PRO A 124 -28.59 -8.00 15.56
C PRO A 124 -29.16 -7.05 16.62
N GLY A 125 -30.43 -6.66 16.48
CA GLY A 125 -31.15 -5.87 17.50
C GLY A 125 -30.56 -4.48 17.71
N ARG A 126 -30.36 -4.09 18.97
CA ARG A 126 -29.80 -2.77 19.37
C ARG A 126 -28.27 -2.83 19.60
N SER A 127 -27.55 -3.61 18.81
CA SER A 127 -26.09 -3.72 18.86
C SER A 127 -25.44 -2.90 17.75
N TYR A 128 -24.12 -2.71 17.85
CA TYR A 128 -23.33 -2.02 16.84
C TYR A 128 -22.05 -2.81 16.54
N ALA A 129 -21.49 -2.58 15.35
CA ALA A 129 -20.25 -3.21 14.93
C ALA A 129 -19.05 -2.44 15.49
N GLN A 130 -18.04 -3.18 15.94
CA GLN A 130 -16.77 -2.64 16.40
C GLN A 130 -15.63 -3.37 15.71
N LEU A 131 -14.65 -2.62 15.20
CA LEU A 131 -13.45 -3.19 14.60
C LEU A 131 -12.66 -3.94 15.69
N ALA A 132 -12.46 -5.24 15.48
CA ALA A 132 -11.73 -6.11 16.41
C ALA A 132 -10.33 -6.45 15.90
N ARG A 133 -10.17 -6.57 14.58
CA ARG A 133 -8.87 -6.86 13.96
C ARG A 133 -8.86 -6.34 12.54
N ILE A 134 -7.71 -5.86 12.09
CA ILE A 134 -7.48 -5.58 10.67
C ILE A 134 -6.14 -6.16 10.23
N GLN A 135 -6.13 -6.76 9.04
CA GLN A 135 -4.93 -7.26 8.41
C GLN A 135 -4.84 -6.70 6.99
N TYR A 136 -3.75 -6.01 6.71
CA TYR A 136 -3.42 -5.56 5.37
C TYR A 136 -2.49 -6.56 4.70
N THR A 137 -2.85 -6.94 3.48
CA THR A 137 -2.09 -7.86 2.62
C THR A 137 -1.85 -7.20 1.27
N ASN A 138 -0.87 -7.70 0.52
CA ASN A 138 -0.49 -7.16 -0.79
C ASN A 138 -0.29 -5.64 -0.74
N ILE A 139 0.36 -5.15 0.32
CA ILE A 139 0.70 -3.73 0.45
C ILE A 139 1.77 -3.42 -0.59
N LEU A 140 1.45 -2.51 -1.50
CA LEU A 140 2.28 -2.11 -2.62
C LEU A 140 2.29 -0.58 -2.71
N VAL A 141 3.43 -0.01 -3.06
CA VAL A 141 3.56 1.38 -3.47
C VAL A 141 4.17 1.40 -4.86
N GLN A 142 3.59 2.20 -5.75
CA GLN A 142 4.03 2.32 -7.12
C GLN A 142 4.06 3.76 -7.60
N ARG A 143 4.88 4.00 -8.62
CA ARG A 143 4.90 5.20 -9.45
C ARG A 143 5.27 4.80 -10.87
N PRO A 144 5.14 5.68 -11.88
CA PRO A 144 5.61 5.36 -13.23
C PRO A 144 7.07 4.87 -13.22
N GLY A 145 7.27 3.61 -13.64
CA GLY A 145 8.58 2.97 -13.75
C GLY A 145 9.18 2.32 -12.49
N ALA A 146 8.50 2.34 -11.34
CA ALA A 146 8.98 1.70 -10.11
C ALA A 146 7.83 1.19 -9.22
N PHE A 147 8.04 0.06 -8.55
CA PHE A 147 7.07 -0.55 -7.63
C PHE A 147 7.79 -1.30 -6.51
N THR A 148 7.16 -1.39 -5.35
CA THR A 148 7.66 -2.18 -4.22
C THR A 148 7.20 -3.64 -4.30
N THR A 149 7.85 -4.52 -3.55
CA THR A 149 7.35 -5.88 -3.33
C THR A 149 6.26 -5.90 -2.26
N GLY A 150 5.39 -6.93 -2.29
CA GLY A 150 4.23 -7.03 -1.40
C GLY A 150 4.60 -7.23 0.06
N ARG A 151 4.03 -6.42 0.96
CA ARG A 151 4.15 -6.54 2.43
C ARG A 151 2.80 -6.92 3.07
N THR A 152 2.85 -7.49 4.28
CA THR A 152 1.68 -7.79 5.12
C THR A 152 1.89 -7.22 6.53
N VAL A 153 0.87 -6.57 7.09
CA VAL A 153 0.86 -6.04 8.46
C VAL A 153 -0.51 -6.28 9.09
N SER A 154 -0.58 -6.57 10.38
CA SER A 154 -1.84 -6.76 11.09
C SER A 154 -1.82 -6.06 12.45
N ARG A 155 -3.00 -5.63 12.90
CA ARG A 155 -3.23 -5.08 14.23
C ARG A 155 -4.52 -5.66 14.81
N ASP A 156 -4.44 -6.12 16.04
CA ASP A 156 -5.60 -6.46 16.87
C ASP A 156 -6.02 -5.22 17.66
N PHE A 157 -7.33 -5.02 17.77
CA PHE A 157 -7.92 -3.97 18.58
C PHE A 157 -8.51 -4.62 19.82
N ILE A 158 -8.11 -4.13 20.98
CA ILE A 158 -8.86 -4.41 22.19
C ILE A 158 -10.25 -3.78 21.95
N PRO A 159 -11.36 -4.52 22.13
CA PRO A 159 -12.71 -4.00 21.97
C PRO A 159 -13.02 -2.96 23.06
N THR A 160 -12.46 -1.77 22.89
CA THR A 160 -12.67 -0.56 23.69
C THR A 160 -12.82 0.66 22.79
N VAL A 161 -12.38 0.60 21.53
CA VAL A 161 -12.52 1.70 20.57
C VAL A 161 -13.95 1.77 20.04
N ARG A 162 -14.74 2.70 20.58
CA ARG A 162 -16.04 3.11 20.06
C ARG A 162 -15.86 3.75 18.67
N VAL A 163 -15.70 2.96 17.62
CA VAL A 163 -15.90 3.47 16.26
C VAL A 163 -17.41 3.61 16.10
N ARG A 164 -17.92 4.81 16.38
CA ARG A 164 -19.28 5.17 16.05
C ARG A 164 -19.32 5.27 14.52
N ILE A 165 -19.68 4.18 13.85
CA ILE A 165 -20.08 4.24 12.45
C ILE A 165 -21.38 5.05 12.47
N ASP A 166 -21.26 6.36 12.23
CA ASP A 166 -22.42 7.25 12.19
C ASP A 166 -23.31 6.76 11.06
N ARG A 167 -24.46 6.19 11.43
CA ARG A 167 -25.55 5.97 10.50
C ARG A 167 -26.01 7.35 10.05
N GLY A 168 -25.56 7.75 8.86
CA GLY A 168 -26.10 8.90 8.16
C GLY A 168 -27.63 8.82 8.15
N ARG A 169 -28.25 9.83 8.76
CA ARG A 169 -29.61 10.24 8.45
C ARG A 169 -29.53 11.41 7.49
#